data_AF-A0A0J6HED6-F1
#
_entry.id   AF-A0A0J6HED6-F1
#
_cell.length_a   1.000
_cell.length_b   1.000
_cell.length_c   1.000
_cell.angle_alpha   90.00
_cell.angle_beta   90.00
_cell.angle_gamma   90.00
#
_symmetry.space_group_name_H-M   'P 1'
#
loop_
_entity.id
_entity.type
_entity.pdbx_description
1 polymer ?
#
loop_
_entity_poly.entity_id
_entity_poly.type
_entity_poly.pdbx_seq_one_letter_code
_entity_poly.pdbx_strand_id
1 'polypeptide(L)'
;MSITVCVVCGDTAEKAYPVGSFDEFKCASCGYYSVNRQLIEEMEAANQVFDTERTQQYLMIHSRQGQVPAITRVETTKHRLIVENA
;
A
#
# COMPACT_ATOMS: atom_id res chain seq x y z
N MET A 1 -8.21 -18.90 1.23
CA MET A 1 -7.68 -17.52 1.24
C MET A 1 -6.62 -17.45 0.16
N SER A 2 -6.75 -16.55 -0.79
CA SER A 2 -5.72 -16.36 -1.81
C SER A 2 -4.59 -15.55 -1.19
N ILE A 3 -3.42 -16.16 -1.06
CA ILE A 3 -2.21 -15.46 -0.63
C ILE A 3 -1.82 -14.47 -1.73
N THR A 4 -1.48 -13.25 -1.35
CA THR A 4 -0.92 -12.20 -2.20
C THR A 4 0.40 -11.68 -1.65
N VAL A 5 1.08 -10.85 -2.44
CA VAL A 5 2.27 -10.13 -2.03
C VAL A 5 1.87 -8.73 -1.53
N CYS A 6 2.44 -8.32 -0.40
CA CYS A 6 2.31 -6.99 0.16
C CYS A 6 3.03 -5.99 -0.75
N VAL A 7 2.30 -5.02 -1.31
CA VAL A 7 2.91 -4.04 -2.24
C VAL A 7 3.91 -3.11 -1.55
N VAL A 8 3.89 -3.01 -0.22
CA VAL A 8 4.79 -2.14 0.56
C VAL A 8 6.13 -2.79 0.92
N CYS A 9 6.14 -4.09 1.23
CA CYS A 9 7.34 -4.77 1.76
C CYS A 9 7.70 -6.08 1.04
N GLY A 10 6.90 -6.54 0.07
CA GLY A 10 7.14 -7.80 -0.64
C GLY A 10 6.81 -9.07 0.15
N ASP A 11 6.50 -8.97 1.44
CA ASP A 11 6.09 -10.13 2.26
C ASP A 11 4.72 -10.67 1.85
N THR A 12 4.36 -11.82 2.42
CA THR A 12 3.02 -12.39 2.30
C THR A 12 1.97 -11.42 2.89
N ALA A 13 0.90 -11.19 2.14
CA ALA A 13 -0.29 -10.47 2.57
C ALA A 13 -1.55 -11.22 2.16
N GLU A 14 -2.61 -11.12 2.96
CA GLU A 14 -3.93 -11.54 2.53
C GLU A 14 -4.54 -10.45 1.64
N LYS A 15 -4.97 -10.81 0.43
CA LYS A 15 -5.71 -9.89 -0.43
C LYS A 15 -7.10 -9.79 0.15
N ALA A 16 -7.47 -8.60 0.62
CA ALA A 16 -8.85 -8.30 0.88
C ALA A 16 -9.53 -7.86 -0.43
N TYR A 17 -10.82 -8.16 -0.50
CA TYR A 17 -11.66 -8.01 -1.68
C TYR A 17 -11.54 -6.60 -2.28
N PRO A 18 -11.67 -6.45 -3.60
CA PRO A 18 -11.70 -5.13 -4.21
C PRO A 18 -12.88 -4.32 -3.64
N VAL A 19 -12.59 -3.15 -3.06
CA VAL A 19 -13.60 -2.20 -2.58
C VAL A 19 -13.60 -1.00 -3.53
N GLY A 20 -14.50 -1.03 -4.51
CA GLY A 20 -14.48 -0.05 -5.60
C GLY A 20 -13.14 -0.08 -6.37
N SER A 21 -12.46 1.06 -6.40
CA SER A 21 -11.16 1.23 -7.09
C SER A 21 -9.94 0.90 -6.22
N PHE A 22 -10.13 0.35 -5.02
CA PHE A 22 -9.04 0.03 -4.09
C PHE A 22 -8.86 -1.48 -3.93
N ASP A 23 -7.60 -1.88 -3.82
CA ASP A 23 -7.21 -3.20 -3.34
C ASP A 23 -6.77 -3.09 -1.88
N GLU A 24 -7.27 -3.97 -1.04
CA GLU A 24 -6.95 -4.01 0.38
C GLU A 24 -5.91 -5.09 0.69
N PHE A 25 -5.00 -4.79 1.61
CA PHE A 25 -3.89 -5.64 1.99
C PHE A 25 -3.86 -5.81 3.51
N LYS A 26 -3.84 -7.06 3.98
CA LYS A 26 -3.54 -7.39 5.38
C LYS A 26 -2.18 -8.06 5.44
N CYS A 27 -1.19 -7.32 5.92
CA CYS A 27 0.19 -7.79 6.06
C CYS A 27 0.57 -7.78 7.54
N ALA A 28 1.26 -8.82 8.01
CA ALA A 28 1.73 -8.89 9.40
C ALA A 28 2.70 -7.75 9.74
N SER A 29 3.54 -7.34 8.78
CA SER A 29 4.56 -6.29 8.95
C SER A 29 3.99 -4.88 8.75
N CYS A 30 3.13 -4.69 7.74
CA CYS A 30 2.62 -3.35 7.36
C CYS A 30 1.23 -3.02 7.92
N GLY A 31 0.55 -3.98 8.53
CA GLY A 31 -0.82 -3.83 9.02
C GLY A 31 -1.88 -3.96 7.93
N TYR A 32 -3.06 -3.37 8.19
CA TYR A 32 -4.21 -3.38 7.29
C TYR A 32 -4.36 -2.02 6.60
N TYR A 33 -4.35 -2.01 5.27
CA TYR A 33 -4.39 -0.80 4.47
C TYR A 33 -5.03 -1.05 3.11
N SER A 34 -5.33 0.03 2.39
CA SER A 34 -5.84 -0.03 1.02
C SER A 34 -5.01 0.83 0.08
N VAL A 35 -4.90 0.43 -1.18
CA VAL A 35 -4.17 1.15 -2.21
C VAL A 35 -5.05 1.27 -3.44
N ASN A 36 -5.08 2.45 -4.05
CA ASN A 36 -5.79 2.64 -5.30
C ASN A 36 -5.16 1.76 -6.40
N ARG A 37 -5.96 0.96 -7.11
CA ARG A 37 -5.45 0.00 -8.11
C ARG A 37 -4.70 0.68 -9.25
N GLN A 38 -5.19 1.82 -9.73
CA GLN A 38 -4.54 2.59 -10.77
C GLN A 38 -3.15 3.06 -10.33
N LEU A 39 -2.96 3.41 -9.05
CA LEU A 39 -1.65 3.77 -8.53
C LEU A 39 -0.67 2.60 -8.58
N ILE A 40 -1.12 1.38 -8.26
CA ILE A 40 -0.28 0.17 -8.36
C ILE A 40 0.15 -0.05 -9.81
N GLU A 41 -0.78 0.03 -10.76
CA GLU A 41 -0.52 -0.11 -12.20
C GLU A 41 0.44 0.98 -12.71
N GLU A 42 0.27 2.23 -12.28
CA GLU A 42 1.18 3.34 -12.61
C GLU A 42 2.60 3.11 -12.08
N MET A 43 2.73 2.63 -10.84
CA MET A 43 4.02 2.34 -10.23
C MET A 43 4.74 1.18 -10.92
N GLU A 44 4.00 0.11 -11.25
CA GLU A 44 4.54 -1.03 -11.99
C GLU A 44 5.06 -0.59 -13.38
N ALA A 45 4.27 0.21 -14.11
CA ALA A 45 4.68 0.74 -15.42
C ALA A 45 5.91 1.67 -15.35
N ALA A 46 6.10 2.35 -14.21
CA ALA A 46 7.24 3.25 -13.98
C ALA A 46 8.45 2.56 -13.33
N ASN A 47 8.40 1.24 -13.08
CA ASN A 47 9.38 0.51 -12.28
C ASN A 47 9.67 1.19 -10.92
N GLN A 48 8.59 1.54 -10.23
CA GLN A 48 8.60 2.21 -8.93
C GLN A 48 8.05 1.29 -7.85
N VAL A 49 8.57 1.46 -6.62
CA VAL A 49 8.13 0.72 -5.43
C VAL A 49 7.82 1.69 -4.29
N PHE A 50 7.10 1.19 -3.29
CA PHE A 50 6.95 1.94 -2.05
C PHE A 50 8.26 1.97 -1.28
N ASP A 51 8.62 3.13 -0.75
CA ASP A 51 9.59 3.24 0.33
C ASP A 51 8.98 2.56 1.55
N THR A 52 9.49 1.36 1.89
CA THR A 52 8.90 0.51 2.93
C THR A 52 8.85 1.22 4.28
N GLU A 53 9.93 1.87 4.70
CA GLU A 53 10.01 2.52 6.01
C GLU A 53 9.03 3.70 6.11
N ARG A 54 9.03 4.59 5.10
CA ARG A 54 8.12 5.75 5.09
C ARG A 54 6.67 5.33 5.00
N THR A 55 6.39 4.31 4.21
CA THR A 55 5.02 3.83 4.03
C THR A 55 4.52 3.17 5.31
N GLN A 56 5.34 2.37 5.99
CA GLN A 56 4.99 1.83 7.31
C GLN A 56 4.73 2.93 8.34
N GLN A 57 5.56 3.97 8.40
CA GLN A 57 5.34 5.13 9.27
C GLN A 57 4.01 5.84 8.93
N TYR A 58 3.74 6.06 7.64
CA TYR A 58 2.48 6.63 7.18
C TYR A 58 1.28 5.78 7.65
N LEU A 59 1.32 4.46 7.41
CA LEU A 59 0.26 3.53 7.79
C LEU A 59 0.02 3.53 9.30
N MET A 60 1.08 3.49 10.10
CA MET A 60 0.99 3.51 11.57
C MET A 60 0.34 4.80 12.10
N ILE A 61 0.64 5.96 11.49
CA ILE A 61 0.06 7.25 11.91
C ILE A 61 -1.43 7.35 11.54
N HIS A 62 -1.83 6.76 10.41
CA HIS A 62 -3.16 6.89 9.83
C HIS A 62 -4.10 5.71 10.16
N SER A 63 -3.58 4.61 10.71
CA SER A 63 -4.37 3.53 11.28
C SER A 63 -5.00 3.97 12.61
N ARG A 64 -6.05 4.77 12.55
CA ARG A 64 -6.88 5.14 13.72
C ARG A 64 -8.08 4.20 13.85
N GLN A 65 -8.58 4.02 15.08
CA GLN A 65 -9.66 3.07 15.38
C GLN A 65 -10.85 3.22 14.42
N GLY A 66 -11.05 2.23 13.56
CA GLY A 66 -12.18 2.12 12.63
C GLY A 66 -11.93 2.60 11.20
N GLN A 67 -10.76 3.14 10.87
CA GLN A 67 -10.43 3.57 9.51
C GLN A 67 -9.27 2.76 8.93
N VAL A 68 -9.49 2.22 7.73
CA VAL A 68 -8.44 1.60 6.92
C VAL A 68 -7.69 2.72 6.20
N PRO A 69 -6.38 2.94 6.47
CA PRO A 69 -5.61 3.95 5.78
C PRO A 69 -5.56 3.65 4.28
N ALA A 70 -5.95 4.62 3.48
CA ALA A 70 -5.89 4.55 2.02
C ALA A 70 -4.61 5.23 1.52
N ILE A 71 -3.99 4.62 0.51
CA ILE A 71 -2.85 5.18 -0.21
C ILE A 71 -3.31 5.52 -1.63
N THR A 72 -3.30 6.81 -1.96
CA THR A 72 -3.52 7.31 -3.31
C THR A 72 -2.31 8.09 -3.81
N ARG A 73 -2.40 8.62 -5.04
CA ARG A 73 -1.38 9.52 -5.60
C ARG A 73 -1.12 10.75 -4.72
N VAL A 74 -2.15 11.22 -4.01
CA VAL A 74 -2.04 12.38 -3.11
C VAL A 74 -1.13 12.07 -1.93
N GLU A 75 -1.39 10.96 -1.23
CA GLU A 75 -0.62 10.55 -0.04
C GLU A 75 0.82 10.22 -0.43
N THR A 76 1.02 9.49 -1.53
CA THR A 76 2.35 9.13 -2.01
C THR A 76 3.22 10.34 -2.36
N THR A 77 2.62 11.36 -2.98
CA THR A 77 3.32 12.62 -3.29
C THR A 77 3.59 13.42 -2.01
N LYS A 78 2.57 13.61 -1.17
CA LYS A 78 2.66 14.42 0.06
C LYS A 78 3.67 13.86 1.06
N HIS A 79 3.73 12.54 1.19
CA HIS A 79 4.59 11.86 2.16
C HIS A 79 5.85 11.26 1.54
N ARG A 80 6.05 11.43 0.22
CA ARG A 80 7.18 10.88 -0.55
C ARG A 80 7.36 9.38 -0.28
N LEU A 81 6.30 8.62 -0.57
CA LEU A 81 6.22 7.18 -0.29
C LEU A 81 6.72 6.29 -1.43
N ILE A 82 7.10 6.87 -2.57
CA ILE A 82 7.53 6.12 -3.76
C ILE A 82 9.01 6.40 -4.02
N VAL A 83 9.75 5.34 -4.38
CA VAL A 83 11.14 5.38 -4.85
C VAL A 83 11.27 4.58 -6.15
N GLU A 84 12.35 4.82 -6.88
CA GLU A 84 12.69 3.98 -8.04
C GLU A 84 13.13 2.59 -7.57
N ASN A 85 12.70 1.56 -8.29
CA ASN A 85 13.14 0.19 -8.06
C ASN A 85 14.55 0.03 -8.66
N ALA A 86 15.55 -0.12 -7.80
CA ALA A 86 16.96 -0.23 -8.19
C ALA A 86 17.33 -1.61 -8.74
#